data_AF-A0AA39J0P9-F1
#
_entry.id   AF-A0AA39J0P9-F1
#
_cell.length_a   1.000
_cell.length_b   1.000
_cell.length_c   1.000
_cell.angle_alpha   90.00
_cell.angle_beta   90.00
_cell.angle_gamma   90.00
#
_symmetry.space_group_name_H-M   'P 1'
#
loop_
_entity.id
_entity.type
_entity.pdbx_description
1 polymer ?
#
loop_
_entity_poly.entity_id
_entity_poly.type
_entity_poly.pdbx_seq_one_letter_code
_entity_poly.pdbx_strand_id
1 'polypeptide(L)'
;MSPPTVPTDEQVLSEIKTFTVPLGRLKMLNAMRSKNNWVLSDTRLKRLLAEANDSATPTHQDSSEPVDIVSLLTAYGNAVSVPWTQDLPTRPNATYEPDERFDLPPPILPANPLAAQLQFYEESTRFFILYGRGEYDYAVTINSDVGIILLTFQERLLGFLKGKRTPLSVDQQRALNENGGVQTMFEYYEAAGKKAGIPASDVGRQFEAEYGINPLRWRTKEQNDPAWRKAYDGAKEAIHKKHTIPILKAMNQSQVVPRGMIPVDKSGNPVYDPKINGRFSLIITKVSKATGMECGDLPRN
;
A
#
# COMPACT_ATOMS: atom_id res chain seq x y z
N MET A 1 22.41 -24.14 9.77
CA MET A 1 20.96 -23.89 9.62
C MET A 1 20.21 -25.07 10.19
N SER A 2 19.25 -24.84 11.08
CA SER A 2 18.43 -25.92 11.64
C SER A 2 17.53 -26.52 10.55
N PRO A 3 17.29 -27.85 10.54
CA PRO A 3 16.42 -28.46 9.55
C PRO A 3 14.98 -27.91 9.68
N PRO A 4 14.26 -27.76 8.55
CA PRO A 4 12.90 -27.25 8.58
C PRO A 4 11.97 -28.21 9.31
N THR A 5 11.08 -27.67 10.14
CA THR A 5 10.21 -28.45 11.04
C THR A 5 8.78 -28.50 10.51
N VAL A 6 8.10 -29.62 10.70
CA VAL A 6 6.67 -29.75 10.37
C VAL A 6 5.86 -29.38 11.62
N PRO A 7 5.09 -28.27 11.61
CA PRO A 7 4.32 -27.84 12.78
C PRO A 7 3.11 -28.75 13.02
N THR A 8 2.62 -28.81 14.27
CA THR A 8 1.31 -29.39 14.60
C THR A 8 0.16 -28.46 14.21
N ASP A 9 -1.05 -28.99 14.06
CA ASP A 9 -2.22 -28.18 13.75
C ASP A 9 -2.49 -27.13 14.85
N GLU A 10 -2.26 -27.45 16.13
CA GLU A 10 -2.40 -26.50 17.24
C GLU A 10 -1.36 -25.37 17.19
N GLN A 11 -0.11 -25.68 16.81
CA GLN A 11 0.94 -24.68 16.62
C GLN A 11 0.57 -23.71 15.50
N VAL A 12 0.05 -24.23 14.39
CA VAL A 12 -0.43 -23.39 13.28
C VAL A 12 -1.62 -22.54 13.73
N LEU A 13 -2.62 -23.11 14.40
CA LEU A 13 -3.78 -22.38 14.91
C LEU A 13 -3.41 -21.29 15.93
N SER A 14 -2.46 -21.57 16.82
CA SER A 14 -1.92 -20.58 17.75
C SER A 14 -1.22 -19.44 17.00
N GLU A 15 -0.45 -19.77 15.97
CA GLU A 15 0.26 -18.78 15.17
C GLU A 15 -0.70 -17.94 14.30
N ILE A 16 -1.78 -18.53 13.75
CA ILE A 16 -2.86 -17.79 13.06
C ILE A 16 -3.38 -16.66 13.95
N LYS A 17 -3.59 -16.92 15.25
CA LYS A 17 -4.07 -15.92 16.21
C LYS A 17 -3.08 -14.78 16.47
N THR A 18 -1.80 -14.94 16.13
CA THR A 18 -0.79 -13.88 16.24
C THR A 18 -0.87 -12.87 15.09
N PHE A 19 -1.52 -13.22 13.98
CA PHE A 19 -1.76 -12.31 12.87
C PHE A 19 -2.97 -11.44 13.20
N THR A 20 -2.71 -10.30 13.84
CA THR A 20 -3.72 -9.30 14.26
C THR A 20 -4.27 -8.45 13.13
N VAL A 21 -3.74 -8.60 11.91
CA VAL A 21 -4.14 -7.90 10.70
C VAL A 21 -4.61 -8.94 9.69
N PRO A 22 -5.73 -8.74 8.96
CA PRO A 22 -6.16 -9.64 7.91
C PRO A 22 -5.13 -9.65 6.77
N LEU A 23 -4.18 -10.59 6.85
CA LEU A 23 -3.25 -10.91 5.78
C LEU A 23 -3.91 -11.90 4.83
N GLY A 24 -3.67 -11.73 3.52
CA GLY A 24 -4.01 -12.75 2.54
C GLY A 24 -3.37 -14.09 2.94
N ARG A 25 -4.10 -15.19 2.75
CA ARG A 25 -3.68 -16.55 3.15
C ARG A 25 -2.26 -16.91 2.72
N LEU A 26 -1.87 -16.53 1.50
CA LEU A 26 -0.54 -16.78 0.98
C LEU A 26 0.55 -16.00 1.75
N LYS A 27 0.29 -14.75 2.13
CA LYS A 27 1.20 -13.95 2.95
C LYS A 27 1.35 -14.52 4.35
N MET A 28 0.24 -14.97 4.94
CA MET A 28 0.26 -15.64 6.24
C MET A 28 1.08 -16.94 6.18
N LEU A 29 0.94 -17.71 5.10
CA LEU A 29 1.75 -18.91 4.86
C LEU A 29 3.25 -18.59 4.78
N ASN A 30 3.62 -17.58 3.99
CA ASN A 30 5.02 -17.18 3.80
C ASN A 30 5.64 -16.63 5.10
N ALA A 31 4.88 -15.82 5.85
CA ALA A 31 5.30 -15.32 7.15
C ALA A 31 5.55 -16.46 8.15
N MET A 32 4.66 -17.45 8.23
CA MET A 32 4.82 -18.61 9.09
C MET A 32 6.03 -19.48 8.70
N ARG A 33 6.24 -19.70 7.40
CA ARG A 33 7.39 -20.46 6.88
C ARG A 33 8.71 -19.77 7.23
N SER A 34 8.79 -18.46 6.98
CA SER A 34 9.98 -17.65 7.23
C SER A 34 10.30 -17.53 8.72
N LYS A 35 9.31 -17.15 9.53
CA LYS A 35 9.48 -16.89 10.98
C LYS A 35 9.85 -18.15 11.76
N ASN A 36 9.23 -19.29 11.44
CA ASN A 36 9.33 -20.50 12.25
C ASN A 36 10.12 -21.63 11.55
N ASN A 37 10.66 -21.39 10.35
CA ASN A 37 11.33 -22.40 9.52
C ASN A 37 10.45 -23.63 9.26
N TRP A 38 9.14 -23.40 9.04
CA TRP A 38 8.14 -24.46 8.95
C TRP A 38 7.94 -24.98 7.52
N VAL A 39 7.68 -26.29 7.40
CA VAL A 39 7.10 -26.91 6.19
C VAL A 39 5.58 -26.96 6.33
N LEU A 40 4.91 -25.91 5.88
CA LEU A 40 3.44 -25.80 5.90
C LEU A 40 2.90 -25.68 4.47
N SER A 41 1.84 -26.42 4.13
CA SER A 41 1.20 -26.34 2.80
C SER A 41 0.01 -25.37 2.80
N ASP A 42 -0.25 -24.76 1.64
CA ASP A 42 -1.39 -23.85 1.45
C ASP A 42 -2.75 -24.54 1.69
N THR A 43 -2.87 -25.80 1.28
CA THR A 43 -4.05 -26.64 1.52
C THR A 43 -4.29 -26.86 3.00
N ARG A 44 -3.23 -27.16 3.77
CA ARG A 44 -3.34 -27.40 5.21
C ARG A 44 -3.72 -26.11 5.94
N LEU A 45 -3.11 -24.99 5.57
CA LEU A 45 -3.48 -23.68 6.12
C LEU A 45 -4.93 -23.29 5.80
N LYS A 46 -5.41 -23.58 4.58
CA LYS A 46 -6.81 -23.33 4.19
C LYS A 46 -7.80 -24.05 5.09
N ARG A 47 -7.55 -25.34 5.36
CA ARG A 47 -8.39 -26.17 6.22
C ARG A 47 -8.43 -25.64 7.64
N LEU A 48 -7.28 -25.30 8.21
CA LEU A 48 -7.17 -24.79 9.59
C LEU A 48 -7.78 -23.39 9.75
N LEU A 49 -7.72 -22.55 8.71
CA LEU A 49 -8.44 -21.27 8.70
C LEU A 49 -9.95 -21.45 8.73
N ALA A 50 -10.49 -22.43 8.00
CA ALA A 50 -11.92 -22.74 8.06
C ALA A 50 -12.32 -23.23 9.46
N GLU A 51 -11.52 -24.12 10.05
CA GLU A 51 -11.73 -24.64 11.41
C GLU A 51 -11.66 -23.55 12.49
N ALA A 52 -10.74 -22.59 12.36
CA ALA A 52 -10.63 -21.45 13.25
C ALA A 52 -11.83 -20.49 13.15
N ASN A 53 -12.46 -20.39 11.96
CA ASN A 53 -13.63 -19.55 11.74
C ASN A 53 -14.93 -20.23 12.19
N ASP A 54 -15.05 -21.55 12.01
CA ASP A 54 -16.24 -22.33 12.43
C ASP A 54 -16.34 -22.44 13.97
N SER A 55 -15.22 -22.37 14.68
CA SER A 55 -15.18 -22.38 16.15
C SER A 55 -15.45 -21.01 16.80
N ALA A 56 -15.64 -19.95 16.00
CA ALA A 56 -16.05 -18.62 16.46
C ALA A 56 -17.55 -18.42 16.25
N THR A 57 -18.40 -19.07 17.06
CA THR A 57 -19.82 -18.68 17.16
C THR A 57 -20.01 -17.73 18.34
N PRO A 58 -20.47 -16.49 18.09
CA PRO A 58 -21.24 -15.77 19.10
C PRO A 58 -22.67 -15.57 18.59
N THR A 59 -23.60 -16.25 19.24
CA THR A 59 -24.97 -15.79 19.42
C THR A 59 -24.95 -14.41 20.06
N HIS A 60 -25.22 -13.37 19.27
CA HIS A 60 -25.92 -12.16 19.71
C HIS A 60 -26.48 -11.48 18.45
N GLN A 61 -27.78 -11.65 18.22
CA GLN A 61 -28.55 -10.78 17.33
C GLN A 61 -28.64 -9.40 17.99
N ASP A 62 -27.75 -8.49 17.59
CA ASP A 62 -28.02 -7.07 17.68
C ASP A 62 -28.55 -6.63 16.31
N SER A 63 -29.76 -6.10 16.28
CA SER A 63 -30.55 -5.78 15.09
C SER A 63 -30.08 -4.50 14.36
N SER A 64 -28.78 -4.19 14.39
CA SER A 64 -28.19 -3.21 13.47
C SER A 64 -27.72 -3.95 12.23
N GLU A 65 -28.19 -3.56 11.05
CA GLU A 65 -27.64 -4.07 9.79
C GLU A 65 -26.10 -4.02 9.85
N PRO A 66 -25.41 -5.12 9.53
CA PRO A 66 -23.95 -5.13 9.55
C PRO A 66 -23.45 -4.03 8.62
N VAL A 67 -22.73 -3.06 9.17
CA VAL A 67 -22.13 -1.99 8.37
C VAL A 67 -21.20 -2.64 7.35
N ASP A 68 -21.55 -2.53 6.07
CA ASP A 68 -20.80 -3.14 4.99
C ASP A 68 -19.47 -2.39 4.78
N ILE A 69 -18.41 -2.94 5.36
CA ILE A 69 -17.03 -2.44 5.23
C ILE A 69 -16.62 -2.38 3.75
N VAL A 70 -17.12 -3.27 2.89
CA VAL A 70 -16.80 -3.28 1.45
C VAL A 70 -17.38 -2.04 0.78
N SER A 71 -18.63 -1.68 1.09
CA SER A 71 -19.23 -0.42 0.61
C SER A 71 -18.47 0.81 1.08
N LEU A 72 -18.01 0.84 2.34
CA LEU A 72 -17.20 1.95 2.87
C LEU A 72 -15.85 2.08 2.15
N LEU A 73 -15.14 0.95 1.94
CA LEU A 73 -13.88 0.91 1.19
C LEU A 73 -14.08 1.33 -0.27
N THR A 74 -15.19 0.91 -0.89
CA THR A 74 -15.54 1.31 -2.26
C THR A 74 -15.80 2.81 -2.36
N ALA A 75 -16.59 3.36 -1.43
CA ALA A 75 -16.84 4.79 -1.36
C ALA A 75 -15.55 5.59 -1.12
N TYR A 76 -14.66 5.08 -0.28
CA TYR A 76 -13.37 5.69 -0.02
C TYR A 76 -12.48 5.67 -1.28
N GLY A 77 -12.34 4.51 -1.92
CA GLY A 77 -11.61 4.35 -3.18
C GLY A 77 -12.11 5.29 -4.27
N ASN A 78 -13.42 5.39 -4.46
CA ASN A 78 -14.01 6.33 -5.41
C ASN A 78 -13.63 7.77 -5.07
N ALA A 79 -13.78 8.19 -3.80
CA ALA A 79 -13.49 9.55 -3.37
C ALA A 79 -12.02 9.96 -3.57
N VAL A 80 -11.05 9.06 -3.30
CA VAL A 80 -9.63 9.37 -3.53
C VAL A 80 -9.23 9.34 -4.98
N SER A 81 -9.92 8.54 -5.79
CA SER A 81 -9.69 8.44 -7.24
C SER A 81 -10.30 9.60 -8.04
N VAL A 82 -11.12 10.46 -7.41
CA VAL A 82 -11.61 11.68 -8.09
C VAL A 82 -10.40 12.60 -8.33
N PRO A 83 -10.10 12.93 -9.60
CA PRO A 83 -9.15 14.00 -9.89
C PRO A 83 -9.69 15.27 -9.22
N TRP A 84 -8.89 16.00 -8.45
CA TRP A 84 -9.36 17.26 -7.89
C TRP A 84 -9.47 18.26 -9.06
N THR A 85 -10.70 18.47 -9.55
CA THR A 85 -11.02 19.22 -10.78
C THR A 85 -11.51 20.64 -10.51
N GLN A 86 -11.15 21.26 -9.39
CA GLN A 86 -11.27 22.72 -9.34
C GLN A 86 -10.08 23.30 -10.09
N ASP A 87 -10.36 23.68 -11.33
CA ASP A 87 -9.50 24.36 -12.30
C ASP A 87 -8.39 23.50 -12.91
N LEU A 88 -8.76 22.64 -13.87
CA LEU A 88 -7.80 22.17 -14.88
C LEU A 88 -7.71 23.20 -16.02
N PRO A 89 -6.68 24.07 -16.09
CA PRO A 89 -6.35 24.71 -17.34
C PRO A 89 -5.81 23.66 -18.32
N THR A 90 -6.34 23.64 -19.54
CA THR A 90 -5.75 22.91 -20.66
C THR A 90 -4.33 23.40 -20.96
N ARG A 91 -3.38 22.45 -20.95
CA ARG A 91 -2.03 22.44 -21.54
C ARG A 91 -1.08 23.60 -21.19
N PRO A 92 0.18 23.27 -20.91
CA PRO A 92 1.17 23.30 -21.99
C PRO A 92 1.98 22.00 -22.09
N ASN A 93 2.67 21.81 -23.22
CA ASN A 93 3.78 20.87 -23.34
C ASN A 93 4.77 21.15 -22.21
N ALA A 94 4.84 20.28 -21.22
CA ALA A 94 5.79 20.38 -20.13
C ALA A 94 6.60 19.08 -20.09
N THR A 95 7.83 19.12 -20.60
CA THR A 95 8.89 18.22 -20.17
C THR A 95 9.48 18.83 -18.90
N TYR A 96 8.88 18.50 -17.75
CA TYR A 96 9.52 18.77 -16.47
C TYR A 96 10.56 17.66 -16.24
N GLU A 97 11.83 18.03 -16.33
CA GLU A 97 12.91 17.24 -15.74
C GLU A 97 13.26 17.89 -14.39
N PRO A 98 13.13 17.16 -13.26
CA PRO A 98 13.60 17.65 -11.98
C PRO A 98 15.10 17.98 -12.09
N ASP A 99 15.49 19.24 -11.83
CA ASP A 99 16.90 19.63 -11.71
C ASP A 99 17.42 19.12 -10.36
N GLU A 100 17.81 17.86 -10.38
CA GLU A 100 18.12 17.07 -9.20
C GLU A 100 19.54 16.54 -9.38
N ARG A 101 20.53 17.39 -9.04
CA ARG A 101 21.95 17.01 -9.06
C ARG A 101 22.23 16.09 -7.88
N PHE A 102 22.61 14.86 -8.18
CA PHE A 102 23.01 13.87 -7.19
C PHE A 102 24.34 13.25 -7.58
N ASP A 103 25.21 13.06 -6.59
CA ASP A 103 26.56 12.53 -6.79
C ASP A 103 26.59 11.01 -7.05
N LEU A 104 25.50 10.30 -6.71
CA LEU A 104 25.37 8.86 -6.92
C LEU A 104 24.61 8.56 -8.22
N PRO A 105 24.97 7.47 -8.94
CA PRO A 105 24.23 7.04 -10.11
C PRO A 105 22.78 6.67 -9.73
N PRO A 106 21.85 6.71 -10.70
CA PRO A 106 20.50 6.19 -10.55
C PRO A 106 20.42 4.80 -9.90
N PRO A 107 19.31 4.47 -9.20
CA PRO A 107 19.10 3.13 -8.71
C PRO A 107 19.11 2.13 -9.88
N ILE A 108 19.75 0.99 -9.66
CA ILE A 108 19.69 -0.15 -10.59
C ILE A 108 18.35 -0.84 -10.37
N LEU A 109 17.51 -0.86 -11.40
CA LEU A 109 16.23 -1.56 -11.37
C LEU A 109 16.39 -3.02 -11.80
N PRO A 110 15.53 -3.94 -11.33
CA PRO A 110 15.46 -5.30 -11.85
C PRO A 110 15.21 -5.32 -13.36
N ALA A 111 15.57 -6.42 -14.03
CA ALA A 111 15.34 -6.57 -15.47
C ALA A 111 13.84 -6.51 -15.85
N ASN A 112 12.97 -6.97 -14.96
CA ASN A 112 11.52 -6.81 -15.07
C ASN A 112 10.97 -6.20 -13.76
N PRO A 113 10.95 -4.85 -13.65
CA PRO A 113 10.56 -4.16 -12.42
C PRO A 113 9.15 -4.49 -11.97
N LEU A 114 8.19 -4.60 -12.91
CA LEU A 114 6.82 -4.96 -12.58
C LEU A 114 6.73 -6.35 -11.95
N ALA A 115 7.37 -7.35 -12.58
CA ALA A 115 7.36 -8.71 -12.05
C ALA A 115 8.04 -8.79 -10.68
N ALA A 116 9.16 -8.09 -10.49
CA ALA A 116 9.84 -8.01 -9.21
C ALA A 116 8.96 -7.36 -8.13
N GLN A 117 8.21 -6.30 -8.46
CA GLN A 117 7.31 -5.61 -7.53
C GLN A 117 6.14 -6.50 -7.11
N LEU A 118 5.56 -7.25 -8.06
CA LEU A 118 4.49 -8.20 -7.78
C LEU A 118 4.98 -9.36 -6.92
N GLN A 119 6.13 -9.94 -7.26
CA GLN A 119 6.77 -10.98 -6.45
C GLN A 119 7.08 -10.49 -5.03
N PHE A 120 7.62 -9.28 -4.90
CA PHE A 120 7.88 -8.67 -3.60
C PHE A 120 6.60 -8.57 -2.77
N TYR A 121 5.49 -8.11 -3.35
CA TYR A 121 4.22 -8.06 -2.65
C TYR A 121 3.72 -9.44 -2.18
N GLU A 122 3.92 -10.50 -2.98
CA GLU A 122 3.51 -11.87 -2.63
C GLU A 122 4.37 -12.49 -1.51
N GLU A 123 5.66 -12.22 -1.53
CA GLU A 123 6.65 -12.84 -0.63
C GLU A 123 6.88 -12.03 0.65
N SER A 124 6.67 -10.71 0.61
CA SER A 124 6.91 -9.80 1.72
C SER A 124 5.66 -9.52 2.55
N THR A 125 5.87 -9.25 3.84
CA THR A 125 4.85 -8.65 4.72
C THR A 125 4.63 -7.17 4.41
N ARG A 126 5.54 -6.57 3.65
CA ARG A 126 5.51 -5.18 3.19
C ARG A 126 4.69 -5.09 1.90
N PHE A 127 4.20 -3.89 1.57
CA PHE A 127 3.29 -3.68 0.45
C PHE A 127 4.04 -3.51 -0.87
N PHE A 128 5.11 -2.73 -0.90
CA PHE A 128 5.89 -2.48 -2.10
C PHE A 128 7.32 -2.10 -1.74
N ILE A 129 8.26 -2.14 -2.70
CA ILE A 129 9.66 -1.75 -2.48
C ILE A 129 10.03 -0.57 -3.38
N LEU A 130 10.87 0.33 -2.88
CA LEU A 130 11.49 1.41 -3.65
C LEU A 130 13.00 1.19 -3.75
N TYR A 131 13.55 1.38 -4.95
CA TYR A 131 14.98 1.17 -5.20
C TYR A 131 15.79 2.44 -4.92
N GLY A 132 16.76 2.37 -4.02
CA GLY A 132 17.61 3.49 -3.63
C GLY A 132 18.90 3.59 -4.47
N ARG A 133 19.59 4.73 -4.45
CA ARG A 133 20.91 4.87 -5.12
C ARG A 133 22.07 4.25 -4.34
N GLY A 134 21.98 4.21 -3.02
CA GLY A 134 23.05 3.72 -2.13
C GLY A 134 22.95 2.23 -1.80
N GLU A 135 23.38 1.89 -0.59
CA GLU A 135 23.45 0.53 -0.05
C GLU A 135 22.09 -0.11 0.27
N TYR A 136 21.03 0.70 0.29
CA TYR A 136 19.71 0.27 0.74
C TYR A 136 18.64 0.49 -0.32
N ASP A 137 17.72 -0.47 -0.39
CA ASP A 137 16.36 -0.32 -0.91
C ASP A 137 15.39 -0.14 0.26
N TYR A 138 14.13 0.17 -0.02
CA TYR A 138 13.18 0.62 0.98
C TYR A 138 11.85 -0.08 0.84
N ALA A 139 11.57 -1.00 1.75
CA ALA A 139 10.30 -1.70 1.81
C ALA A 139 9.25 -0.85 2.54
N VAL A 140 8.05 -0.74 1.97
CA VAL A 140 7.01 0.17 2.42
C VAL A 140 5.81 -0.62 2.94
N THR A 141 5.39 -0.33 4.17
CA THR A 141 4.13 -0.80 4.75
C THR A 141 3.15 0.35 4.82
N ILE A 142 1.89 0.08 4.48
CA ILE A 142 0.79 1.04 4.52
C ILE A 142 -0.33 0.53 5.41
N ASN A 143 -1.23 1.42 5.82
CA ASN A 143 -2.44 1.03 6.54
C ASN A 143 -3.28 0.06 5.70
N SER A 144 -3.93 -0.90 6.35
CA SER A 144 -4.57 -2.03 5.67
C SER A 144 -5.77 -1.63 4.81
N ASP A 145 -6.56 -0.66 5.27
CA ASP A 145 -7.68 -0.05 4.53
C ASP A 145 -7.21 0.60 3.22
N VAL A 146 -6.12 1.38 3.31
CA VAL A 146 -5.45 1.96 2.14
C VAL A 146 -4.89 0.87 1.24
N GLY A 147 -4.29 -0.17 1.82
CA GLY A 147 -3.75 -1.30 1.08
C GLY A 147 -4.76 -1.99 0.19
N ILE A 148 -5.98 -2.23 0.69
CA ILE A 148 -7.06 -2.83 -0.09
C ILE A 148 -7.43 -1.94 -1.30
N ILE A 149 -7.47 -0.61 -1.10
CA ILE A 149 -7.78 0.34 -2.16
C ILE A 149 -6.68 0.38 -3.22
N LEU A 150 -5.41 0.43 -2.80
CA LEU A 150 -4.29 0.44 -3.75
C LEU A 150 -4.18 -0.87 -4.54
N LEU A 151 -4.50 -2.02 -3.93
CA LEU A 151 -4.59 -3.29 -4.66
C LEU A 151 -5.66 -3.25 -5.73
N THR A 152 -6.84 -2.72 -5.40
CA THR A 152 -7.93 -2.56 -6.37
C THR A 152 -7.49 -1.69 -7.55
N PHE A 153 -6.73 -0.62 -7.30
CA PHE A 153 -6.18 0.21 -8.37
C PHE A 153 -5.10 -0.51 -9.18
N GLN A 154 -4.21 -1.25 -8.52
CA GLN A 154 -3.17 -2.04 -9.17
C GLN A 154 -3.78 -3.11 -10.08
N GLU A 155 -4.79 -3.86 -9.63
CA GLU A 155 -5.48 -4.87 -10.44
C GLU A 155 -6.10 -4.27 -11.71
N ARG A 156 -6.76 -3.11 -11.57
CA ARG A 156 -7.32 -2.38 -12.72
C ARG A 156 -6.23 -1.91 -13.69
N LEU A 157 -5.10 -1.44 -13.17
CA LEU A 157 -3.94 -1.02 -13.95
C LEU A 157 -3.31 -2.20 -14.69
N LEU A 158 -3.08 -3.33 -14.02
CA LEU A 158 -2.60 -4.56 -14.63
C LEU A 158 -3.54 -5.07 -15.72
N GLY A 159 -4.86 -5.00 -15.49
CA GLY A 159 -5.88 -5.30 -16.49
C GLY A 159 -5.77 -4.40 -17.72
N PHE A 160 -5.52 -3.10 -17.54
CA PHE A 160 -5.26 -2.16 -18.63
C PHE A 160 -3.98 -2.47 -19.39
N LEU A 161 -2.92 -2.93 -18.71
CA LEU A 161 -1.61 -3.23 -19.32
C LEU A 161 -1.59 -4.56 -20.07
N LYS A 162 -2.52 -5.48 -19.78
CA LYS A 162 -2.58 -6.80 -20.39
C LYS A 162 -2.62 -6.73 -21.92
N GLY A 163 -1.65 -7.35 -22.57
CA GLY A 163 -1.54 -7.40 -24.03
C GLY A 163 -0.99 -6.12 -24.69
N LYS A 164 -0.61 -5.10 -23.90
CA LYS A 164 0.02 -3.88 -24.43
C LYS A 164 1.52 -4.08 -24.61
N ARG A 165 2.05 -3.46 -25.66
CA ARG A 165 3.51 -3.40 -25.89
C ARG A 165 4.10 -2.27 -25.05
N THR A 166 5.25 -2.54 -24.45
CA THR A 166 6.07 -1.53 -23.78
C THR A 166 7.21 -1.09 -24.72
N PRO A 167 7.57 0.21 -24.76
CA PRO A 167 6.95 1.32 -24.04
C PRO A 167 5.52 1.62 -24.53
N LEU A 168 4.67 2.11 -23.63
CA LEU A 168 3.29 2.49 -23.95
C LEU A 168 3.27 3.70 -24.90
N SER A 169 2.24 3.79 -25.75
CA SER A 169 2.05 4.97 -26.60
C SER A 169 1.75 6.22 -25.77
N VAL A 170 2.01 7.41 -26.33
CA VAL A 170 1.73 8.69 -25.66
C VAL A 170 0.27 8.80 -25.21
N ASP A 171 -0.68 8.32 -26.03
CA ASP A 171 -2.11 8.35 -25.68
C ASP A 171 -2.45 7.37 -24.56
N GLN A 172 -1.80 6.20 -24.52
CA GLN A 172 -1.96 5.25 -23.42
C GLN A 172 -1.39 5.81 -22.11
N GLN A 173 -0.23 6.45 -22.17
CA GLN A 173 0.36 7.14 -21.03
C GLN A 173 -0.53 8.30 -20.56
N ARG A 174 -1.13 9.06 -21.49
CA ARG A 174 -2.09 10.11 -21.14
C ARG A 174 -3.32 9.56 -20.42
N ALA A 175 -3.92 8.49 -20.94
CA ALA A 175 -5.09 7.85 -20.32
C ALA A 175 -4.78 7.33 -18.91
N LEU A 176 -3.57 6.82 -18.69
CA LEU A 176 -3.10 6.44 -17.35
C LEU A 176 -2.89 7.66 -16.45
N ASN A 177 -2.39 8.77 -16.99
CA ASN A 177 -2.21 10.00 -16.20
C ASN A 177 -3.53 10.59 -15.72
N GLU A 178 -4.56 10.54 -16.56
CA GLU A 178 -5.91 11.05 -16.23
C GLU A 178 -6.65 10.13 -15.25
N ASN A 179 -6.14 8.92 -15.00
CA ASN A 179 -6.71 7.99 -14.05
C ASN A 179 -6.32 8.35 -12.61
N GLY A 180 -7.28 8.82 -11.81
CA GLY A 180 -7.00 9.21 -10.42
C GLY A 180 -6.60 8.05 -9.49
N GLY A 181 -6.90 6.79 -9.85
CA GLY A 181 -6.37 5.62 -9.14
C GLY A 181 -4.87 5.45 -9.35
N VAL A 182 -4.39 5.64 -10.58
CA VAL A 182 -2.95 5.65 -10.92
C VAL A 182 -2.24 6.81 -10.23
N GLN A 183 -2.83 8.02 -10.24
CA GLN A 183 -2.30 9.17 -9.50
C GLN A 183 -2.21 8.88 -8.00
N THR A 184 -3.27 8.29 -7.42
CA THR A 184 -3.28 7.92 -6.01
C THR A 184 -2.17 6.91 -5.70
N MET A 185 -2.01 5.86 -6.50
CA MET A 185 -0.90 4.91 -6.34
C MET A 185 0.46 5.62 -6.36
N PHE A 186 0.67 6.50 -7.34
CA PHE A 186 1.92 7.25 -7.46
C PHE A 186 2.17 8.18 -6.27
N GLU A 187 1.14 8.82 -5.72
CA GLU A 187 1.26 9.67 -4.52
C GLU A 187 1.79 8.89 -3.31
N TYR A 188 1.44 7.61 -3.16
CA TYR A 188 2.02 6.75 -2.12
C TYR A 188 3.49 6.41 -2.38
N TYR A 189 3.86 6.17 -3.65
CA TYR A 189 5.26 5.98 -4.04
C TYR A 189 6.08 7.24 -3.76
N GLU A 190 5.56 8.42 -4.12
CA GLU A 190 6.22 9.71 -3.90
C GLU A 190 6.35 10.03 -2.41
N ALA A 191 5.30 9.82 -1.62
CA ALA A 191 5.33 10.03 -0.17
C ALA A 191 6.34 9.09 0.52
N ALA A 192 6.40 7.83 0.09
CA ALA A 192 7.38 6.87 0.58
C ALA A 192 8.81 7.27 0.18
N GLY A 193 9.03 7.63 -1.08
CA GLY A 193 10.33 8.08 -1.58
C GLY A 193 10.84 9.30 -0.83
N LYS A 194 9.98 10.30 -0.62
CA LYS A 194 10.30 11.50 0.18
C LYS A 194 10.75 11.16 1.60
N LYS A 195 10.04 10.24 2.29
CA LYS A 195 10.43 9.77 3.63
C LYS A 195 11.73 8.96 3.64
N ALA A 196 12.00 8.21 2.57
CA ALA A 196 13.21 7.42 2.38
C ALA A 196 14.43 8.25 1.91
N GLY A 197 14.24 9.53 1.57
CA GLY A 197 15.28 10.35 0.96
C GLY A 197 15.59 9.94 -0.48
N ILE A 198 14.66 9.25 -1.15
CA ILE A 198 14.76 8.91 -2.57
C ILE A 198 14.28 10.12 -3.39
N PRO A 199 15.05 10.55 -4.39
CA PRO A 199 14.66 11.63 -5.28
C PRO A 199 13.35 11.35 -6.02
N ALA A 200 12.55 12.40 -6.27
CA ALA A 200 11.28 12.21 -6.97
C ALA A 200 11.50 11.66 -8.39
N SER A 201 12.58 12.09 -9.06
CA SER A 201 12.97 11.57 -10.37
C SER A 201 13.20 10.06 -10.39
N ASP A 202 13.76 9.49 -9.32
CA ASP A 202 14.02 8.04 -9.20
C ASP A 202 12.72 7.27 -8.99
N VAL A 203 11.84 7.78 -8.12
CA VAL A 203 10.51 7.21 -7.89
C VAL A 203 9.70 7.20 -9.18
N GLY A 204 9.71 8.31 -9.91
CA GLY A 204 9.04 8.42 -11.21
C GLY A 204 9.57 7.45 -12.25
N ARG A 205 10.90 7.24 -12.30
CA ARG A 205 11.53 6.26 -13.20
C ARG A 205 11.20 4.82 -12.84
N GLN A 206 11.19 4.49 -11.55
CA GLN A 206 10.75 3.17 -11.10
C GLN A 206 9.30 2.92 -11.49
N PHE A 207 8.40 3.87 -11.19
CA PHE A 207 6.97 3.73 -11.51
C PHE A 207 6.73 3.62 -13.03
N GLU A 208 7.52 4.32 -13.84
CA GLU A 208 7.50 4.19 -15.30
C GLU A 208 7.96 2.82 -15.77
N ALA A 209 9.01 2.27 -15.16
CA ALA A 209 9.52 0.95 -15.52
C ALA A 209 8.58 -0.18 -15.08
N GLU A 210 7.78 0.02 -14.02
CA GLU A 210 6.77 -0.92 -13.55
C GLU A 210 5.46 -0.82 -14.35
N TYR A 211 4.92 0.38 -14.56
CA TYR A 211 3.56 0.58 -15.07
C TYR A 211 3.48 1.30 -16.41
N GLY A 212 4.62 1.68 -16.99
CA GLY A 212 4.70 2.31 -18.31
C GLY A 212 4.34 3.80 -18.34
N ILE A 213 4.22 4.46 -17.18
CA ILE A 213 3.93 5.90 -17.07
C ILE A 213 4.79 6.55 -15.98
N ASN A 214 5.30 7.75 -16.25
CA ASN A 214 5.88 8.63 -15.24
C ASN A 214 4.96 9.84 -14.96
N PRO A 215 4.12 9.84 -13.91
CA PRO A 215 3.20 10.95 -13.63
C PRO A 215 3.89 12.31 -13.44
N LEU A 216 5.17 12.35 -13.04
CA LEU A 216 5.91 13.61 -12.90
C LEU A 216 6.05 14.36 -14.23
N ARG A 217 6.18 13.64 -15.34
CA ARG A 217 6.31 14.25 -16.68
C ARG A 217 5.03 14.89 -17.18
N TRP A 218 3.89 14.62 -16.53
CA TRP A 218 2.60 15.14 -16.92
C TRP A 218 2.10 16.25 -15.99
N ARG A 219 2.87 16.59 -14.94
CA ARG A 219 2.52 17.67 -14.02
C ARG A 219 2.62 19.03 -14.69
N THR A 220 1.61 19.86 -14.47
CA THR A 220 1.67 21.28 -14.87
C THR A 220 2.62 22.06 -13.96
N LYS A 221 3.00 23.28 -14.38
CA LYS A 221 3.78 24.20 -13.54
C LYS A 221 3.08 24.48 -12.21
N GLU A 222 1.77 24.67 -12.26
CA GLU A 222 0.92 24.88 -11.09
C GLU A 222 0.93 23.66 -10.17
N GLN A 223 0.80 22.45 -10.71
CA GLN A 223 0.89 21.23 -9.93
C GLN A 223 2.28 20.99 -9.33
N ASN A 224 3.32 21.68 -9.78
CA ASN A 224 4.65 21.64 -9.16
C ASN A 224 4.88 22.78 -8.15
N ASP A 225 3.94 23.71 -8.02
CA ASP A 225 4.03 24.79 -7.04
C ASP A 225 3.90 24.23 -5.60
N PRO A 226 4.81 24.60 -4.68
CA PRO A 226 4.76 24.12 -3.30
C PRO A 226 3.49 24.50 -2.53
N ALA A 227 2.92 25.68 -2.78
CA ALA A 227 1.69 26.11 -2.12
C ALA A 227 0.49 25.33 -2.64
N TRP A 228 0.43 25.10 -3.97
CA TRP A 228 -0.57 24.22 -4.57
C TRP A 228 -0.48 22.81 -4.00
N ARG A 229 0.72 22.22 -3.93
CA ARG A 229 0.95 20.88 -3.35
C ARG A 229 0.47 20.79 -1.91
N LYS A 230 0.80 21.78 -1.09
CA LYS A 230 0.36 21.84 0.31
C LYS A 230 -1.17 21.90 0.43
N ALA A 231 -1.83 22.69 -0.42
CA ALA A 231 -3.29 22.79 -0.44
C ALA A 231 -3.95 21.47 -0.90
N TYR A 232 -3.41 20.88 -1.97
CA TYR A 232 -3.85 19.59 -2.50
C TYR A 232 -3.72 18.45 -1.48
N ASP A 233 -2.55 18.35 -0.83
CA ASP A 233 -2.30 17.35 0.20
C ASP A 233 -3.25 17.53 1.40
N GLY A 234 -3.50 18.77 1.82
CA GLY A 234 -4.47 19.08 2.88
C GLY A 234 -5.91 18.68 2.52
N ALA A 235 -6.33 18.92 1.27
CA ALA A 235 -7.65 18.51 0.79
C ALA A 235 -7.79 16.98 0.74
N LYS A 236 -6.79 16.27 0.22
CA LYS A 236 -6.79 14.80 0.17
C LYS A 236 -6.72 14.17 1.56
N GLU A 237 -5.98 14.77 2.51
CA GLU A 237 -5.96 14.34 3.91
C GLU A 237 -7.35 14.52 4.56
N ALA A 238 -8.06 15.61 4.27
CA ALA A 238 -9.42 15.81 4.75
C ALA A 238 -10.41 14.76 4.20
N ILE A 239 -10.29 14.42 2.91
CA ILE A 239 -11.05 13.32 2.29
C ILE A 239 -10.70 12.00 2.97
N HIS A 240 -9.41 11.69 3.14
CA HIS A 240 -8.96 10.48 3.83
C HIS A 240 -9.59 10.38 5.22
N LYS A 241 -9.39 11.39 6.08
CA LYS A 241 -9.95 11.42 7.43
C LYS A 241 -11.47 11.21 7.46
N LYS A 242 -12.21 11.86 6.56
CA LYS A 242 -13.68 11.72 6.44
C LYS A 242 -14.11 10.28 6.21
N HIS A 243 -13.35 9.53 5.42
CA HIS A 243 -13.69 8.15 5.03
C HIS A 243 -13.07 7.10 5.96
N THR A 244 -11.91 7.37 6.56
CA THR A 244 -11.25 6.47 7.52
C THR A 244 -12.05 6.32 8.81
N ILE A 245 -12.66 7.39 9.34
CA ILE A 245 -13.42 7.33 10.61
C ILE A 245 -14.59 6.31 10.56
N PRO A 246 -15.46 6.31 9.53
CA PRO A 246 -16.49 5.28 9.37
C PRO A 246 -15.92 3.86 9.27
N ILE A 247 -14.80 3.68 8.57
CA ILE A 247 -14.14 2.37 8.43
C ILE A 247 -13.64 1.89 9.80
N LEU A 248 -12.93 2.73 10.55
CA LEU A 248 -12.47 2.42 11.90
C LEU A 248 -13.64 2.07 12.83
N LYS A 249 -14.76 2.79 12.70
CA LYS A 249 -15.98 2.51 13.48
C LYS A 249 -16.54 1.13 13.15
N ALA A 250 -16.68 0.82 11.86
CA ALA A 250 -17.16 -0.47 11.40
C ALA A 250 -16.23 -1.63 11.81
N MET A 251 -14.91 -1.44 11.71
CA MET A 251 -13.91 -2.40 12.16
C MET A 251 -13.98 -2.67 13.68
N ASN A 252 -14.17 -1.62 14.47
CA ASN A 252 -14.32 -1.74 15.93
C ASN A 252 -15.61 -2.48 16.32
N GLN A 253 -16.70 -2.23 15.60
CA GLN A 253 -18.01 -2.85 15.85
C GLN A 253 -18.06 -4.33 15.41
N SER A 254 -17.45 -4.65 14.27
CA SER A 254 -17.42 -6.00 13.69
C SER A 254 -16.42 -6.95 14.37
N GLN A 255 -15.64 -6.48 15.35
CA GLN A 255 -14.59 -7.24 16.04
C GLN A 255 -13.55 -7.88 15.09
N VAL A 256 -13.42 -7.35 13.87
CA VAL A 256 -12.36 -7.73 12.92
C VAL A 256 -10.98 -7.40 13.49
N VAL A 257 -10.91 -6.40 14.37
CA VAL A 257 -9.77 -6.08 15.22
C VAL A 257 -10.11 -6.37 16.69
N PRO A 258 -9.14 -6.84 17.50
CA PRO A 258 -9.38 -7.09 18.92
C PRO A 258 -9.92 -5.84 19.63
N ARG A 259 -10.87 -6.04 20.55
CA ARG A 259 -11.46 -4.95 21.33
C ARG A 259 -10.37 -4.14 22.03
N GLY A 260 -10.44 -2.81 21.91
CA GLY A 260 -9.49 -1.87 22.51
C GLY A 260 -8.27 -1.53 21.64
N MET A 261 -8.11 -2.14 20.46
CA MET A 261 -7.03 -1.77 19.52
C MET A 261 -7.28 -0.47 18.77
N ILE A 262 -8.54 -0.09 18.56
CA ILE A 262 -8.91 1.20 18.01
C ILE A 262 -9.20 2.14 19.18
N PRO A 263 -8.39 3.18 19.43
CA PRO A 263 -8.67 4.16 20.46
C PRO A 263 -10.00 4.86 20.18
N VAL A 264 -10.84 4.98 21.21
CA VAL A 264 -12.13 5.66 21.13
C VAL A 264 -12.23 6.79 22.14
N ASP A 265 -13.01 7.81 21.81
CA ASP A 265 -13.34 8.91 22.72
C ASP A 265 -14.38 8.49 23.77
N LYS A 266 -14.75 9.42 24.65
CA LYS A 266 -15.75 9.19 25.72
C LYS A 266 -17.13 8.80 25.19
N SER A 267 -17.41 9.08 23.92
CA SER A 267 -18.66 8.75 23.25
C SER A 267 -18.57 7.44 22.44
N GLY A 268 -17.43 6.74 22.50
CA GLY A 268 -17.20 5.49 21.78
C GLY A 268 -16.87 5.68 20.29
N ASN A 269 -16.56 6.90 19.84
CA ASN A 269 -16.16 7.15 18.45
C ASN A 269 -14.64 6.98 18.28
N PRO A 270 -14.17 6.41 17.15
CA PRO A 270 -12.74 6.29 16.88
C PRO A 270 -12.01 7.64 16.93
N VAL A 271 -10.89 7.68 17.63
CA VAL A 271 -10.00 8.85 17.66
C VAL A 271 -9.06 8.77 16.46
N TYR A 272 -9.15 9.77 15.59
CA TYR A 272 -8.22 9.91 14.47
C TYR A 272 -6.87 10.45 14.94
N ASP A 273 -5.88 9.57 15.00
CA ASP A 273 -4.46 9.94 15.17
C ASP A 273 -3.77 10.06 13.80
N PRO A 274 -3.33 11.26 13.36
CA PRO A 274 -2.63 11.42 12.08
C PRO A 274 -1.32 10.62 11.95
N LYS A 275 -0.67 10.25 13.06
CA LYS A 275 0.57 9.45 13.04
C LYS A 275 0.34 7.97 12.79
N ILE A 276 -0.88 7.51 12.98
CA ILE A 276 -1.28 6.11 12.82
C ILE A 276 -2.21 5.98 11.62
N ASN A 277 -3.23 6.84 11.57
CA ASN A 277 -4.34 6.82 10.62
C ASN A 277 -4.18 7.87 9.53
N GLY A 278 -3.09 8.65 9.50
CA GLY A 278 -2.84 9.62 8.45
C GLY A 278 -2.72 8.95 7.08
N ARG A 279 -3.09 9.68 6.01
CA ARG A 279 -3.04 9.16 4.64
C ARG A 279 -1.66 8.58 4.30
N PHE A 280 -0.60 9.28 4.71
CA PHE A 280 0.78 8.85 4.53
C PHE A 280 1.42 8.37 5.84
N SER A 281 0.65 7.71 6.70
CA SER A 281 1.18 6.93 7.83
C SER A 281 1.82 5.64 7.31
N LEU A 282 3.03 5.79 6.78
CA LEU A 282 3.83 4.73 6.17
C LEU A 282 4.93 4.28 7.14
N ILE A 283 5.17 2.97 7.23
CA ILE A 283 6.38 2.40 7.81
C ILE A 283 7.33 2.08 6.66
N ILE A 284 8.56 2.57 6.74
CA ILE A 284 9.58 2.32 5.72
C ILE A 284 10.73 1.59 6.37
N THR A 285 11.07 0.42 5.85
CA THR A 285 12.12 -0.45 6.36
C THR A 285 13.27 -0.47 5.37
N LYS A 286 14.49 -0.22 5.84
CA LYS A 286 15.69 -0.35 5.01
C LYS A 286 15.92 -1.81 4.68
N VAL A 287 16.27 -2.12 3.43
CA VAL A 287 16.65 -3.44 2.96
C VAL A 287 18.07 -3.35 2.40
N SER A 288 19.01 -4.08 2.98
CA SER A 288 20.39 -4.09 2.52
C SER A 288 20.48 -4.75 1.14
N LYS A 289 21.05 -4.07 0.16
CA LYS A 289 21.28 -4.67 -1.17
C LYS A 289 22.30 -5.80 -1.18
N ALA A 290 23.24 -5.77 -0.24
CA ALA A 290 24.27 -6.80 -0.13
C ALA A 290 23.73 -8.13 0.40
N THR A 291 22.71 -8.08 1.26
CA THR A 291 22.19 -9.27 1.95
C THR A 291 20.74 -9.59 1.64
N GLY A 292 19.99 -8.64 1.09
CA GLY A 292 18.53 -8.73 0.93
C GLY A 292 17.74 -8.63 2.24
N MET A 293 18.40 -8.39 3.39
CA MET A 293 17.75 -8.42 4.71
C MET A 293 17.28 -7.04 5.17
N GLU A 294 16.18 -7.03 5.94
CA GLU A 294 15.68 -5.83 6.62
C GLU A 294 16.69 -5.35 7.68
N CYS A 295 17.03 -4.05 7.66
CA CYS A 295 17.99 -3.40 8.54
C CYS A 295 17.33 -2.44 9.54
N GLY A 296 16.03 -2.55 9.72
CA GLY A 296 15.24 -1.72 10.63
C GLY A 296 14.46 -0.59 9.95
N ASP A 297 13.48 -0.07 10.70
CA ASP A 297 12.57 0.96 10.23
C ASP A 297 13.19 2.36 10.30
N LEU A 298 12.85 3.21 9.33
CA LEU A 298 13.11 4.64 9.41
C LEU A 298 12.29 5.28 10.54
N PRO A 299 12.78 6.37 11.15
CA PRO A 299 12.03 7.12 12.15
C PRO A 299 10.64 7.53 11.65
N ARG A 300 9.62 7.35 12.50
CA ARG A 300 8.27 7.88 12.23
C ARG A 300 8.26 9.37 12.55
N ASN A 301 8.16 10.21 11.52
CA ASN A 301 7.94 11.66 11.65
C ASN A 301 6.48 11.96 12.04
#